data_AF-A0A2P6WCD8-F1
#
_entry.id   AF-A0A2P6WCD8-F1
#
_cell.length_a   1.000
_cell.length_b   1.000
_cell.length_c   1.000
_cell.angle_alpha   90.00
_cell.angle_beta   90.00
_cell.angle_gamma   90.00
#
_symmetry.space_group_name_H-M   'P 1'
#
loop_
_entity.id
_entity.type
_entity.pdbx_description
1 polymer ?
#
loop_
_entity_poly.entity_id
_entity_poly.type
_entity_poly.pdbx_seq_one_letter_code
_entity_poly.pdbx_strand_id
1 'polypeptide(L)'
;MEPVKQDVSEVQKSAPIIRPATAKDFPALEQLHRELEQKLGHVMDLPAIDDPAILEWFVVEQEGEILDAFYFEKNIQQVRLGYNPAATAALQTLLPEIYMSCWNKGVRSLFICVPKGVGAAANIASHAELNGFEKQDDLDLFTLSIRKGARL
;
A
#
# COMPACT_ATOMS: atom_id res chain seq x y z
N MET A 1 -33.30 15.35 -54.60
CA MET A 1 -33.01 15.13 -53.17
C MET A 1 -31.73 14.33 -53.10
N GLU A 2 -30.63 14.99 -52.79
CA GLU A 2 -29.35 14.30 -52.53
C GLU A 2 -29.30 13.88 -51.06
N PRO A 3 -28.71 12.73 -50.72
CA PRO A 3 -28.62 12.27 -49.34
C PRO A 3 -27.47 13.00 -48.64
N VAL A 4 -27.78 13.60 -47.49
CA VAL A 4 -26.81 14.16 -46.55
C VAL A 4 -25.96 13.01 -46.01
N LYS A 5 -24.68 12.97 -46.36
CA LYS A 5 -23.70 12.13 -45.67
C LYS A 5 -23.42 12.78 -44.32
N GLN A 6 -23.94 12.16 -43.24
CA GLN A 6 -23.48 12.45 -41.89
C GLN A 6 -22.09 11.85 -41.72
N ASP A 7 -21.06 12.70 -41.79
CA ASP A 7 -19.73 12.39 -41.29
C ASP A 7 -19.80 12.37 -39.76
N VAL A 8 -20.08 11.20 -39.19
CA VAL A 8 -19.88 10.96 -37.77
C VAL A 8 -18.42 10.56 -37.63
N SER A 9 -17.55 11.55 -37.49
CA SER A 9 -16.19 11.29 -37.04
C SER A 9 -16.27 10.86 -35.57
N GLU A 10 -16.23 9.55 -35.34
CA GLU A 10 -15.95 9.02 -34.00
C GLU A 10 -14.57 9.56 -33.59
N VAL A 11 -14.56 10.48 -32.63
CA VAL A 11 -13.32 10.96 -32.01
C VAL A 11 -12.71 9.76 -31.29
N GLN A 12 -11.68 9.16 -31.87
CA GLN A 12 -10.87 8.14 -31.23
C GLN A 12 -10.19 8.76 -30.02
N LYS A 13 -10.70 8.46 -28.82
CA LYS A 13 -10.01 8.81 -27.57
C LYS A 13 -8.68 8.08 -27.49
N SER A 14 -7.63 8.79 -27.11
CA SER A 14 -6.30 8.19 -26.93
C SER A 14 -6.31 7.17 -25.79
N ALA A 15 -5.43 6.15 -25.82
CA ALA A 15 -5.36 5.19 -24.72
C ALA A 15 -4.75 5.83 -23.45
N PRO A 16 -5.17 5.42 -22.24
CA PRO A 16 -4.52 5.87 -21.00
C PRO A 16 -3.04 5.50 -20.95
N ILE A 17 -2.23 6.38 -20.35
CA ILE A 17 -0.80 6.20 -20.14
C ILE A 17 -0.46 6.22 -18.65
N ILE A 18 0.56 5.45 -18.25
CA ILE A 18 1.08 5.45 -16.87
C ILE A 18 2.39 6.24 -16.85
N ARG A 19 2.53 7.18 -15.91
CA ARG A 19 3.77 7.94 -15.70
C ARG A 19 4.02 8.23 -14.22
N PRO A 20 5.27 8.56 -13.83
CA PRO A 20 5.53 9.09 -12.49
C PRO A 20 4.70 10.34 -12.21
N ALA A 21 4.18 10.42 -10.98
CA ALA A 21 3.46 11.60 -10.53
C ALA A 21 4.43 12.76 -10.22
N THR A 22 3.91 13.97 -10.31
CA THR A 22 4.61 15.21 -9.97
C THR A 22 3.76 16.03 -9.01
N ALA A 23 4.37 17.02 -8.33
CA ALA A 23 3.65 17.91 -7.42
C ALA A 23 2.44 18.62 -8.06
N LYS A 24 2.40 18.77 -9.39
CA LYS A 24 1.27 19.37 -10.12
C LYS A 24 0.05 18.45 -10.18
N ASP A 25 0.24 17.14 -10.06
CA ASP A 25 -0.84 16.16 -10.14
C ASP A 25 -1.62 16.06 -8.82
N PHE A 26 -1.04 16.51 -7.70
CA PHE A 26 -1.59 16.34 -6.36
C PHE A 26 -3.04 16.84 -6.18
N PRO A 27 -3.46 17.99 -6.73
CA PRO A 27 -4.87 18.41 -6.66
C PRO A 27 -5.85 17.41 -7.30
N ALA A 28 -5.44 16.73 -8.39
CA ALA A 28 -6.25 15.69 -9.02
C ALA A 28 -6.25 14.41 -8.16
N LEU A 29 -5.12 14.07 -7.54
CA LEU A 29 -5.01 12.95 -6.59
C LEU A 29 -5.93 13.14 -5.38
N GLU A 30 -5.96 14.33 -4.80
CA GLU A 30 -6.87 14.67 -3.69
C GLU A 30 -8.34 14.52 -4.11
N GLN A 31 -8.66 14.86 -5.35
CA GLN A 31 -10.02 14.70 -5.88
C GLN A 31 -10.40 13.22 -6.02
N LEU A 32 -9.54 12.42 -6.67
CA LEU A 32 -9.74 10.97 -6.80
C LEU A 32 -9.87 10.29 -5.43
N HIS A 33 -9.03 10.68 -4.47
CA HIS A 33 -9.08 10.18 -3.10
C HIS A 33 -10.42 10.47 -2.42
N ARG A 34 -10.89 11.72 -2.47
CA ARG A 34 -12.20 12.10 -1.91
C ARG A 34 -13.35 11.34 -2.55
N GLU A 35 -13.31 11.12 -3.86
CA GLU A 35 -14.34 10.34 -4.56
C GLU A 35 -14.35 8.88 -4.14
N LEU A 36 -13.18 8.29 -3.89
CA LEU A 36 -13.04 6.93 -3.38
C LEU A 36 -13.58 6.82 -1.94
N GLU A 37 -13.19 7.72 -1.04
CA GLU A 37 -13.71 7.78 0.34
C GLU A 37 -15.24 7.90 0.37
N GLN A 38 -15.82 8.75 -0.49
CA GLN A 38 -17.28 8.90 -0.61
C GLN A 38 -17.96 7.59 -1.03
N LYS A 39 -17.38 6.87 -1.99
CA LYS A 39 -17.92 5.57 -2.45
C LYS A 39 -17.78 4.49 -1.39
N LEU A 40 -16.69 4.49 -0.64
CA LEU A 40 -16.39 3.50 0.39
C LEU A 40 -17.08 3.80 1.74
N GLY A 41 -17.53 5.03 1.96
CA GLY A 41 -18.20 5.45 3.19
C GLY A 41 -17.28 5.55 4.40
N HIS A 42 -15.96 5.62 4.21
CA HIS A 42 -14.98 5.79 5.27
C HIS A 42 -13.78 6.64 4.82
N VAL A 43 -13.13 7.28 5.79
CA VAL A 43 -11.94 8.10 5.58
C VAL A 43 -10.72 7.20 5.44
N MET A 44 -9.86 7.52 4.49
CA MET A 44 -8.60 6.86 4.22
C MET A 44 -7.45 7.87 4.34
N ASP A 45 -6.25 7.34 4.59
CA ASP A 45 -5.05 8.17 4.61
C ASP A 45 -4.56 8.45 3.17
N LEU A 46 -4.26 9.70 2.86
CA LEU A 46 -3.60 10.13 1.62
C LEU A 46 -2.24 10.73 1.97
N PRO A 47 -1.13 10.01 1.73
CA PRO A 47 0.19 10.55 2.00
C PRO A 47 0.51 11.74 1.09
N ALA A 48 1.35 12.65 1.58
CA ALA A 48 1.88 13.74 0.76
C ALA A 48 2.73 13.16 -0.39
N ILE A 49 2.81 13.89 -1.51
CA ILE A 49 3.55 13.40 -2.69
C ILE A 49 5.06 13.22 -2.43
N ASP A 50 5.59 13.94 -1.46
CA ASP A 50 6.99 13.91 -1.01
C ASP A 50 7.18 13.20 0.33
N ASP A 51 6.18 12.44 0.80
CA ASP A 51 6.28 11.66 2.03
C ASP A 51 7.43 10.64 1.91
N PRO A 52 8.41 10.64 2.85
CA PRO A 52 9.57 9.76 2.80
C PRO A 52 9.26 8.27 2.95
N ALA A 53 8.03 7.92 3.36
CA ALA A 53 7.55 6.54 3.36
C ALA A 53 7.12 6.03 1.98
N ILE A 54 6.90 6.94 1.04
CA ILE A 54 6.50 6.62 -0.32
C ILE A 54 7.75 6.51 -1.19
N LEU A 55 7.93 5.34 -1.78
CA LEU A 55 9.04 5.03 -2.67
C LEU A 55 8.83 5.67 -4.04
N GLU A 56 7.62 5.59 -4.57
CA GLU A 56 7.28 6.14 -5.88
C GLU A 56 5.77 6.30 -6.04
N TRP A 57 5.37 7.35 -6.77
CA TRP A 57 3.99 7.64 -7.15
C TRP A 57 3.81 7.52 -8.65
N PHE A 58 2.68 6.98 -9.07
CA PHE A 58 2.27 6.87 -10.46
C PHE A 58 0.85 7.41 -10.66
N VAL A 59 0.63 8.00 -11.83
CA VAL A 59 -0.69 8.41 -12.31
C VAL A 59 -1.04 7.72 -13.61
N VAL A 60 -2.32 7.45 -13.79
CA VAL A 60 -2.93 7.04 -15.06
C VAL A 60 -3.55 8.29 -15.69
N GLU A 61 -3.00 8.73 -16.82
CA GLU A 61 -3.45 9.94 -17.52
C GLU A 61 -4.07 9.58 -18.88
N GLN A 62 -5.15 10.25 -19.24
CA GLN A 62 -5.72 10.22 -20.60
C GLN A 62 -6.07 11.65 -21.01
N GLU A 63 -5.50 12.13 -22.12
CA GLU A 63 -5.83 13.46 -22.69
C GLU A 63 -5.61 14.63 -21.70
N GLY A 64 -4.62 14.52 -20.81
CA GLY A 64 -4.32 15.52 -19.78
C GLY A 64 -5.14 15.42 -18.50
N GLU A 65 -6.08 14.47 -18.42
CA GLU A 65 -6.88 14.18 -17.23
C GLU A 65 -6.27 13.01 -16.45
N ILE A 66 -6.11 13.16 -15.14
CA ILE A 66 -5.68 12.08 -14.26
C ILE A 66 -6.91 11.26 -13.87
N LEU A 67 -6.92 10.00 -14.30
CA LEU A 67 -8.04 9.08 -14.12
C LEU A 67 -7.88 8.17 -12.91
N ASP A 68 -6.63 7.87 -12.54
CA ASP A 68 -6.30 6.97 -11.44
C ASP A 68 -4.88 7.22 -10.95
N ALA A 69 -4.54 6.70 -9.78
CA ALA A 69 -3.20 6.79 -9.21
C ALA A 69 -2.89 5.64 -8.25
N PHE A 70 -1.62 5.31 -8.15
CA PHE A 70 -1.13 4.35 -7.17
C PHE A 70 0.26 4.75 -6.70
N TYR A 71 0.65 4.25 -5.54
CA TYR A 71 1.98 4.48 -4.98
C TYR A 71 2.54 3.20 -4.37
N PHE A 72 3.87 3.16 -4.28
CA PHE A 72 4.58 2.13 -3.55
C PHE A 72 5.05 2.69 -2.22
N GLU A 73 4.54 2.14 -1.12
CA GLU A 73 5.01 2.48 0.22
C GLU A 73 6.03 1.48 0.74
N LYS A 74 6.91 1.94 1.62
CA LYS A 74 7.94 1.10 2.24
C LYS A 74 7.34 0.33 3.41
N ASN A 75 7.29 -0.97 3.25
CA ASN A 75 6.84 -1.91 4.27
C ASN A 75 7.97 -2.84 4.70
N ILE A 76 7.89 -3.34 5.93
CA ILE A 76 8.82 -4.36 6.43
C ILE A 76 8.07 -5.58 6.93
N GLN A 77 8.71 -6.73 6.82
CA GLN A 77 8.23 -7.98 7.41
C GLN A 77 9.18 -8.41 8.53
N GLN A 78 8.64 -8.59 9.73
CA GLN A 78 9.35 -9.19 10.85
C GLN A 78 9.13 -10.70 10.85
N VAL A 79 10.22 -11.45 10.64
CA VAL A 79 10.24 -12.91 10.78
C VAL A 79 10.86 -13.27 12.13
N ARG A 80 10.16 -14.08 12.93
CA ARG A 80 10.62 -14.53 14.24
C ARG A 80 11.05 -16.00 14.18
N LEU A 81 12.15 -16.32 14.84
CA LEU A 81 12.69 -17.67 14.97
C LEU A 81 12.85 -18.01 16.46
N GLY A 82 12.47 -19.21 16.86
CA GLY A 82 12.58 -19.69 18.25
C GLY A 82 11.26 -19.75 19.01
N TYR A 83 11.27 -20.46 20.14
CA TYR A 83 10.08 -20.76 20.95
C TYR A 83 10.26 -20.48 22.46
N ASN A 84 11.35 -19.83 22.86
CA ASN A 84 11.62 -19.53 24.27
C ASN A 84 10.74 -18.37 24.78
N PRO A 85 9.83 -18.58 25.75
CA PRO A 85 8.94 -17.53 26.24
C PRO A 85 9.65 -16.33 26.87
N ALA A 86 10.77 -16.55 27.57
CA ALA A 86 11.54 -15.47 28.19
C ALA A 86 12.18 -14.56 27.13
N ALA A 87 12.66 -15.15 26.02
CA ALA A 87 13.17 -14.38 24.89
C ALA A 87 12.06 -13.59 24.18
N THR A 88 10.88 -14.19 24.01
CA THR A 88 9.70 -13.50 23.46
C THR A 88 9.30 -12.30 24.31
N ALA A 89 9.30 -12.43 25.64
CA ALA A 89 8.99 -11.34 26.58
C ALA A 89 10.04 -10.23 26.55
N ALA A 90 11.33 -10.57 26.50
CA ALA A 90 12.41 -9.59 26.39
C ALA A 90 12.33 -8.78 25.09
N LEU A 91 11.94 -9.40 23.97
CA LEU A 91 11.74 -8.66 22.71
C LEU A 91 10.65 -7.59 22.82
N GLN A 92 9.62 -7.81 23.64
CA GLN A 92 8.52 -6.85 23.82
C GLN A 92 9.00 -5.52 24.36
N THR A 93 10.02 -5.52 25.23
CA THR A 93 10.52 -4.28 25.84
C THR A 93 11.24 -3.38 24.83
N LEU A 94 11.64 -3.91 23.67
CA LEU A 94 12.32 -3.18 22.60
C LEU A 94 11.39 -2.78 21.45
N LEU A 95 10.15 -3.29 21.39
CA LEU A 95 9.23 -3.02 20.29
C LEU A 95 8.93 -1.53 20.09
N PRO A 96 8.72 -0.70 21.14
CA PRO A 96 8.52 0.74 20.95
C PRO A 96 9.69 1.43 20.24
N GLU A 97 10.93 1.08 20.60
CA GLU A 97 12.14 1.62 19.95
C GLU A 97 12.25 1.15 18.50
N ILE A 98 11.88 -0.09 18.22
CA ILE A 98 11.83 -0.63 16.86
C ILE A 98 10.80 0.15 16.04
N TYR A 99 9.59 0.39 16.55
CA TYR A 99 8.54 1.13 15.84
C TYR A 99 8.97 2.57 15.56
N MET A 100 9.55 3.25 16.54
CA MET A 100 10.11 4.59 16.34
C MET A 100 11.24 4.59 15.31
N SER A 101 12.11 3.58 15.33
CA SER A 101 13.15 3.46 14.30
C SER A 101 12.56 3.19 12.91
N CYS A 102 11.46 2.44 12.80
CA CYS A 102 10.77 2.17 11.54
C CYS A 102 10.15 3.47 10.99
N TRP A 103 9.43 4.20 11.83
CA TRP A 103 8.87 5.51 11.50
C TRP A 103 9.94 6.49 10.97
N ASN A 104 11.05 6.62 11.70
CA ASN A 104 12.17 7.50 11.29
C ASN A 104 12.85 7.07 9.98
N LYS A 105 12.64 5.83 9.53
CA LYS A 105 13.15 5.29 8.26
C LYS A 105 12.10 5.33 7.13
N GLY A 106 10.96 5.98 7.37
CA GLY A 106 9.84 6.05 6.44
C GLY A 106 9.19 4.68 6.22
N VAL A 107 9.03 3.86 7.26
CA VAL A 107 8.29 2.59 7.15
C VAL A 107 6.86 2.84 7.61
N ARG A 108 5.86 2.50 6.76
CA ARG A 108 4.44 2.72 7.07
C ARG A 108 3.80 1.53 7.76
N SER A 109 4.11 0.32 7.30
CA SER A 109 3.58 -0.91 7.87
C SER A 109 4.67 -1.91 8.24
N LEU A 110 4.44 -2.59 9.38
CA LEU A 110 5.24 -3.71 9.84
C LEU A 110 4.33 -4.95 9.88
N PHE A 111 4.66 -5.97 9.10
CA PHE A 111 3.95 -7.23 9.10
C PHE A 111 4.68 -8.26 9.96
N ILE A 112 3.99 -8.91 10.89
CA ILE A 112 4.54 -10.07 11.62
C ILE A 112 3.93 -11.34 11.05
N CYS A 113 4.78 -12.26 10.62
CA CYS A 113 4.34 -13.60 10.24
C CYS A 113 4.43 -14.54 11.44
N VAL A 114 3.28 -15.09 11.83
CA VAL A 114 3.17 -16.07 12.91
C VAL A 114 2.72 -17.42 12.30
N PRO A 115 3.56 -18.48 12.35
CA PRO A 115 3.18 -19.77 11.77
C PRO A 115 2.01 -20.41 12.53
N LYS A 116 0.99 -20.91 11.82
CA LYS A 116 -0.16 -21.60 12.42
C LYS A 116 0.29 -22.94 13.02
N GLY A 117 -0.23 -23.31 14.19
CA GLY A 117 -0.12 -24.67 14.74
C GLY A 117 1.03 -24.97 15.70
N VAL A 118 1.78 -23.96 16.16
CA VAL A 118 2.80 -24.12 17.21
C VAL A 118 2.30 -23.44 18.48
N GLY A 119 2.43 -24.01 19.69
CA GLY A 119 2.02 -23.34 20.94
C GLY A 119 2.68 -21.95 21.14
N ALA A 120 3.87 -21.74 20.56
CA ALA A 120 4.55 -20.45 20.50
C ALA A 120 3.81 -19.39 19.63
N ALA A 121 3.05 -19.83 18.63
CA ALA A 121 2.26 -18.96 17.76
C ALA A 121 1.15 -18.24 18.52
N ALA A 122 0.47 -18.93 19.45
CA ALA A 122 -0.55 -18.33 20.28
C ALA A 122 0.03 -17.23 21.18
N ASN A 123 1.22 -17.47 21.74
CA ASN A 123 1.91 -16.47 22.57
C ASN A 123 2.38 -15.25 21.75
N ILE A 124 2.98 -15.48 20.57
CA ILE A 124 3.41 -14.40 19.68
C ILE A 124 2.22 -13.59 19.18
N ALA A 125 1.11 -14.24 18.82
CA ALA A 125 -0.11 -13.58 18.37
C ALA A 125 -0.73 -12.72 19.49
N SER A 126 -0.90 -13.28 20.69
CA SER A 126 -1.43 -12.54 21.84
C SER A 126 -0.57 -11.30 22.16
N HIS A 127 0.75 -11.44 22.08
CA HIS A 127 1.65 -10.30 22.27
C HIS A 127 1.60 -9.29 21.11
N ALA A 128 1.43 -9.73 19.87
CA ALA A 128 1.31 -8.82 18.74
C ALA A 128 0.06 -7.92 18.91
N GLU A 129 -1.08 -8.51 19.27
CA GLU A 129 -2.33 -7.77 19.51
C GLU A 129 -2.17 -6.71 20.61
N LEU A 130 -1.47 -7.02 21.71
CA LEU A 130 -1.15 -6.06 22.78
C LEU A 130 -0.28 -4.87 22.33
N ASN A 131 0.39 -4.97 21.18
CA ASN A 131 1.24 -3.93 20.63
C ASN A 131 0.64 -3.24 19.40
N GLY A 132 -0.69 -3.36 19.22
CA GLY A 132 -1.41 -2.68 18.15
C GLY A 132 -1.34 -3.38 16.79
N PHE A 133 -0.94 -4.65 16.75
CA PHE A 133 -1.13 -5.44 15.53
C PHE A 133 -2.59 -5.83 15.40
N GLU A 134 -3.17 -5.53 14.24
CA GLU A 134 -4.49 -5.97 13.89
C GLU A 134 -4.40 -7.27 13.10
N LYS A 135 -5.18 -8.28 13.52
CA LYS A 135 -5.33 -9.51 12.75
C LYS A 135 -6.30 -9.24 11.61
N GLN A 136 -5.82 -9.34 10.38
CA GLN A 136 -6.64 -9.14 9.18
C GLN A 136 -6.96 -10.51 8.55
N ASP A 137 -8.14 -11.05 8.89
CA ASP A 137 -8.63 -12.32 8.34
C ASP A 137 -9.37 -12.14 6.99
N ASP A 138 -9.77 -10.91 6.65
CA ASP A 138 -10.61 -10.58 5.49
C ASP A 138 -9.81 -10.02 4.28
N LEU A 139 -8.48 -10.16 4.28
CA LEU A 139 -7.63 -9.74 3.18
C LEU A 139 -7.09 -10.92 2.35
N ASP A 140 -7.29 -10.86 1.04
CA ASP A 140 -6.55 -11.69 0.09
C ASP A 140 -5.12 -11.13 -0.08
N LEU A 141 -4.16 -11.69 0.67
CA LEU A 141 -2.76 -11.30 0.57
C LEU A 141 -2.06 -12.07 -0.57
N PHE A 142 -1.69 -11.36 -1.63
CA PHE A 142 -0.82 -11.88 -2.69
C PHE A 142 0.62 -11.43 -2.45
N THR A 143 1.59 -12.36 -2.46
CA THR A 143 3.02 -12.03 -2.30
C THR A 143 3.79 -12.41 -3.56
N LEU A 144 4.40 -11.43 -4.22
CA LEU A 144 5.38 -11.65 -5.28
C LEU A 144 6.79 -11.44 -4.71
N SER A 145 7.58 -12.52 -4.62
CA SER A 145 8.99 -12.42 -4.18
C SER A 145 9.90 -11.99 -5.33
N ILE A 146 10.14 -10.70 -5.49
CA ILE A 146 11.13 -10.18 -6.45
C ILE A 146 12.53 -10.34 -5.85
N ARG A 147 13.36 -11.22 -6.43
CA ARG A 147 14.76 -11.40 -6.02
C ARG A 147 15.67 -11.00 -7.17
N LYS A 148 16.76 -10.30 -6.87
CA LYS A 148 17.80 -10.00 -7.86
C LYS A 148 18.32 -11.31 -8.45
N GLY A 149 18.10 -11.53 -9.75
CA GLY A 149 18.46 -12.77 -10.46
C GLY A 149 17.37 -13.85 -10.52
N ALA A 150 16.20 -13.63 -9.93
CA ALA A 150 15.02 -14.45 -10.24
C ALA A 150 14.54 -14.08 -11.64
N ARG A 151 14.37 -15.08 -12.51
CA ARG A 151 13.64 -14.89 -13.78
C ARG A 151 12.16 -14.75 -13.43
N LEU A 152 11.57 -13.61 -13.81
CA LEU A 152 10.12 -13.44 -13.84
C LEU A 152 9.55 -14.24 -15.01
#